data_AF-A0AAU6MT59-F1
#
_entry.id   AF-A0AAU6MT59-F1
#
_cell.length_a   1.000
_cell.length_b   1.000
_cell.length_c   1.000
_cell.angle_alpha   90.00
_cell.angle_beta   90.00
_cell.angle_gamma   90.00
#
_symmetry.space_group_name_H-M   'P 1'
#
loop_
_entity.id
_entity.type
_entity.pdbx_description
1 polymer ?
#
loop_
_entity_poly.entity_id
_entity_poly.type
_entity_poly.pdbx_seq_one_letter_code
_entity_poly.pdbx_strand_id
1 'polypeptide(L)'
;MDEIDPGWCSAWDTGWQRSFRLVQNYLQNGGALPATAGKVIVQGEDLGRWVAAQRHGWEQLLPAQQWLLENVLGIEPAGDEKRPVKRTQDDMWAVNMAAAQQFHTREGHLRVPRKHAEHLEMGDGPTGHQNGADGPVAVKLGTWLDNVRKRADRLSAERRAQLDALGMRW
;
A
#
# COMPACT_ATOMS: atom_id res chain seq x y z
N MET A 1 -32.57 12.77 22.34
CA MET A 1 -33.05 11.64 21.50
C MET A 1 -31.86 10.72 21.33
N ASP A 2 -32.00 9.57 21.96
CA ASP A 2 -31.18 8.34 21.95
C ASP A 2 -29.66 8.45 22.00
N GLU A 3 -29.21 8.43 23.26
CA GLU A 3 -27.90 8.05 23.76
C GLU A 3 -27.60 6.60 23.32
N ILE A 4 -26.97 6.43 22.14
CA ILE A 4 -26.46 5.13 21.71
C ILE A 4 -25.18 4.82 22.50
N ASP A 5 -25.35 4.23 23.68
CA ASP A 5 -24.44 3.21 24.25
C ASP A 5 -25.22 2.41 25.31
N PRO A 6 -25.28 1.08 25.18
CA PRO A 6 -24.60 0.27 26.20
C PRO A 6 -24.08 -1.05 25.63
N GLY A 7 -23.41 -0.99 24.49
CA GLY A 7 -23.04 -2.17 23.71
C GLY A 7 -23.06 -1.91 22.23
N TRP A 8 -22.27 -0.93 21.79
CA TRP A 8 -21.66 -0.97 20.47
C TRP A 8 -21.41 -2.43 20.06
N CYS A 9 -22.10 -2.88 19.01
CA CYS A 9 -22.51 -4.29 18.86
C CYS A 9 -21.43 -5.29 19.29
N SER A 10 -21.72 -6.14 20.28
CA SER A 10 -20.73 -7.05 20.86
C SER A 10 -20.14 -8.07 19.87
N ALA A 11 -20.75 -8.19 18.68
CA ALA A 11 -20.26 -9.01 17.58
C ALA A 11 -19.20 -8.32 16.70
N TRP A 12 -18.94 -7.01 16.89
CA TRP A 12 -17.98 -6.28 16.07
C TRP A 12 -16.55 -6.42 16.61
N ASP A 13 -15.58 -6.29 15.69
CA ASP A 13 -14.17 -6.34 16.01
C ASP A 13 -13.81 -5.28 17.08
N THR A 14 -13.22 -5.72 18.19
CA THR A 14 -12.85 -4.86 19.32
C THR A 14 -11.83 -3.79 18.93
N GLY A 15 -10.95 -4.09 17.98
CA GLY A 15 -10.00 -3.12 17.42
C GLY A 15 -10.72 -1.98 16.70
N TRP A 16 -11.74 -2.30 15.91
CA TRP A 16 -12.57 -1.31 15.24
C TRP A 16 -13.31 -0.39 16.23
N GLN A 17 -13.95 -0.96 17.27
CA GLN A 17 -14.65 -0.17 18.29
C GLN A 17 -13.71 0.78 19.04
N ARG A 18 -12.52 0.28 19.38
CA ARG A 18 -11.48 1.06 20.06
C ARG A 18 -11.04 2.24 19.21
N SER A 19 -10.66 2.00 17.96
CA SER A 19 -10.19 3.06 17.06
C SER A 19 -11.28 4.08 16.77
N PHE A 20 -12.54 3.65 16.62
CA PHE A 20 -13.68 4.56 16.52
C PHE A 20 -13.75 5.51 17.72
N ARG A 21 -13.71 4.97 18.96
CA ARG A 21 -13.76 5.79 20.18
C ARG A 21 -12.54 6.73 20.28
N LEU A 22 -11.36 6.30 19.85
CA LEU A 22 -10.18 7.15 19.85
C LEU A 22 -10.32 8.33 18.89
N VAL A 23 -10.84 8.10 17.68
CA VAL A 23 -11.12 9.19 16.72
C VAL A 23 -12.23 10.09 17.26
N GLN A 24 -13.32 9.54 17.79
CA GLN A 24 -14.42 10.31 18.37
C GLN A 24 -13.93 11.24 19.49
N ASN A 25 -13.18 10.70 20.45
CA ASN A 25 -12.62 11.49 21.54
C ASN A 25 -11.67 12.56 21.02
N TYR A 26 -10.81 12.23 20.04
CA TYR A 26 -9.90 13.19 19.45
C TYR A 26 -10.63 14.37 18.79
N LEU A 27 -11.72 14.11 18.05
CA LEU A 27 -12.56 15.15 17.47
C LEU A 27 -13.28 15.99 18.53
N GLN A 28 -13.84 15.35 19.56
CA GLN A 28 -14.52 16.04 20.66
C GLN A 28 -13.58 16.97 21.46
N ASN A 29 -12.28 16.66 21.50
CA ASN A 29 -11.26 17.51 22.12
C ASN A 29 -10.71 18.60 21.16
N GLY A 30 -11.40 18.88 20.05
CA GLY A 30 -11.03 19.92 19.09
C GLY A 30 -10.03 19.50 18.01
N GLY A 31 -9.73 18.20 17.90
CA GLY A 31 -8.95 17.66 16.80
C GLY A 31 -9.72 17.69 15.47
N ALA A 32 -9.01 17.86 14.36
CA ALA A 32 -9.57 17.71 13.02
C ALA A 32 -9.40 16.27 12.51
N LEU A 33 -10.33 15.77 11.68
CA LEU A 33 -10.31 14.39 11.18
C LEU A 33 -8.93 14.01 10.60
N PRO A 34 -8.23 12.99 11.17
CA PRO A 34 -6.91 12.61 10.68
C PRO A 34 -6.94 12.06 9.25
N ALA A 35 -6.39 12.82 8.30
CA ALA A 35 -6.32 12.41 6.89
C ALA A 35 -4.98 11.77 6.49
N THR A 36 -3.94 11.88 7.34
CA THR A 36 -2.58 11.43 7.04
C THR A 36 -2.11 10.40 8.06
N ALA A 37 -1.71 9.22 7.58
CA ALA A 37 -1.10 8.18 8.41
C ALA A 37 0.18 8.68 9.09
N GLY A 38 0.40 8.24 10.33
CA GLY A 38 1.60 8.51 11.13
C GLY A 38 1.64 9.88 11.79
N LYS A 39 0.62 10.73 11.61
CA LYS A 39 0.57 12.07 12.21
C LYS A 39 -0.11 12.12 13.56
N VAL A 40 -1.17 11.34 13.74
CA VAL A 40 -1.97 11.31 14.98
C VAL A 40 -1.98 9.89 15.52
N ILE A 41 -1.15 9.64 16.53
CA ILE A 41 -1.04 8.35 17.19
C ILE A 41 -1.55 8.49 18.62
N VAL A 42 -2.62 7.78 18.95
CA VAL A 42 -3.26 7.84 20.27
C VAL A 42 -3.33 6.43 20.83
N GLN A 43 -2.75 6.21 22.01
CA GLN A 43 -2.68 4.90 22.68
C GLN A 43 -2.11 3.78 21.78
N GLY A 44 -1.13 4.14 20.92
CA GLY A 44 -0.48 3.20 19.99
C GLY A 44 -1.22 2.99 18.66
N GLU A 45 -2.42 3.54 18.50
CA GLU A 45 -3.21 3.45 17.26
C GLU A 45 -2.97 4.67 16.37
N ASP A 46 -2.65 4.43 15.09
CA ASP A 46 -2.53 5.46 14.07
C ASP A 46 -3.90 5.80 13.49
N LEU A 47 -4.47 6.91 13.95
CA LEU A 47 -5.82 7.33 13.61
C LEU A 47 -5.96 7.68 12.13
N GLY A 48 -4.93 8.31 11.53
CA GLY A 48 -4.95 8.66 10.12
C GLY A 48 -4.94 7.42 9.22
N ARG A 49 -4.15 6.41 9.60
CA ARG A 49 -4.16 5.12 8.92
C ARG A 49 -5.50 4.40 9.07
N TRP A 50 -6.11 4.44 10.26
CA TRP A 50 -7.40 3.80 10.49
C TRP A 50 -8.52 4.48 9.70
N VAL A 51 -8.59 5.81 9.69
CA VAL A 51 -9.57 6.58 8.89
C VAL A 51 -9.42 6.24 7.41
N ALA A 52 -8.20 6.24 6.87
CA ALA A 52 -7.95 5.86 5.48
C ALA A 52 -8.43 4.43 5.16
N ALA A 53 -8.22 3.48 6.08
CA ALA A 53 -8.70 2.11 5.93
C ALA A 53 -10.23 2.03 5.87
N GLN A 54 -10.95 2.82 6.69
CA GLN A 54 -12.42 2.87 6.65
C GLN A 54 -12.91 3.44 5.31
N ARG A 55 -12.33 4.55 4.86
CA ARG A 55 -12.71 5.20 3.59
C ARG A 55 -12.51 4.27 2.39
N HIS A 56 -11.40 3.53 2.34
CA HIS A 56 -11.08 2.63 1.22
C HIS A 56 -11.73 1.25 1.31
N GLY A 57 -12.09 0.81 2.53
CA GLY A 57 -12.78 -0.45 2.81
C GLY A 57 -14.29 -0.33 2.93
N TRP A 58 -14.87 0.82 2.54
CA TRP A 58 -16.26 1.21 2.83
C TRP A 58 -17.29 0.12 2.51
N GLU A 59 -17.19 -0.49 1.33
CA GLU A 59 -18.08 -1.55 0.84
C GLU A 59 -18.03 -2.85 1.69
N GLN A 60 -17.00 -3.05 2.49
CA GLN A 60 -16.86 -4.22 3.38
C GLN A 60 -17.39 -3.94 4.79
N LEU A 61 -17.75 -2.69 5.09
CA LEU A 61 -18.31 -2.31 6.38
C LEU A 61 -19.78 -2.67 6.46
N LEU A 62 -20.25 -3.02 7.66
CA LEU A 62 -21.66 -3.24 7.89
C LEU A 62 -22.43 -1.91 7.74
N PRO A 63 -23.71 -1.92 7.31
CA PRO A 63 -24.49 -0.70 7.14
C PRO A 63 -24.51 0.21 8.38
N ALA A 64 -24.57 -0.39 9.58
CA ALA A 64 -24.48 0.35 10.84
C ALA A 64 -23.12 1.01 11.06
N GLN A 65 -22.01 0.38 10.65
CA GLN A 65 -20.68 0.96 10.73
C GLN A 65 -20.54 2.14 9.76
N GLN A 66 -21.05 2.01 8.53
CA GLN A 66 -21.08 3.12 7.56
C GLN A 66 -21.85 4.32 8.13
N TRP A 67 -23.06 4.07 8.66
CA TRP A 67 -23.88 5.11 9.26
C TRP A 67 -23.16 5.84 10.41
N LEU A 68 -22.47 5.11 11.29
CA LEU A 68 -21.73 5.69 12.40
C LEU A 68 -20.53 6.52 11.94
N LEU A 69 -19.76 6.02 10.97
CA LEU A 69 -18.63 6.74 10.41
C LEU A 69 -19.06 8.06 9.77
N GLU A 70 -20.15 8.03 9.00
CA GLU A 70 -20.70 9.20 8.32
C GLU A 70 -21.31 10.20 9.31
N ASN A 71 -22.22 9.75 10.18
CA ASN A 71 -23.04 10.64 11.00
C ASN A 71 -22.37 11.06 12.32
N VAL A 72 -21.42 10.28 12.85
CA VAL A 72 -20.75 10.59 14.12
C VAL A 72 -19.34 11.15 13.90
N LEU A 73 -18.59 10.64 12.91
CA LEU A 73 -17.20 11.06 12.67
C LEU A 73 -17.02 11.92 11.42
N GLY A 74 -18.05 12.09 10.58
CA GLY A 74 -17.93 12.80 9.31
C GLY A 74 -16.99 12.12 8.31
N ILE A 75 -16.83 10.80 8.41
CA ILE A 75 -16.01 10.02 7.48
C ILE A 75 -16.91 9.53 6.35
N GLU A 76 -16.61 10.00 5.14
CA GLU A 76 -17.26 9.56 3.91
C GLU A 76 -16.44 8.47 3.19
N PRO A 77 -17.04 7.65 2.32
CA PRO A 77 -16.29 6.75 1.45
C PRO A 77 -15.22 7.52 0.67
N ALA A 78 -14.10 6.85 0.38
CA ALA A 78 -13.21 7.37 -0.65
C ALA A 78 -13.98 7.37 -1.98
N GLY A 79 -14.12 8.54 -2.62
CA GLY A 79 -14.64 8.60 -3.99
C GLY A 79 -13.77 7.78 -4.94
N ASP A 80 -14.27 7.53 -6.15
CA ASP A 80 -13.56 6.74 -7.18
C ASP A 80 -12.16 7.29 -7.55
N GLU A 81 -11.83 8.51 -7.12
CA GLU A 81 -10.50 9.06 -7.24
C GLU A 81 -9.49 8.40 -6.29
N LYS A 82 -8.64 7.57 -6.92
CA LYS A 82 -7.35 7.06 -6.46
C LYS A 82 -7.42 6.10 -5.27
N ARG A 83 -8.10 4.97 -5.47
CA ARG A 83 -7.52 3.71 -4.96
C ARG A 83 -6.19 3.53 -5.71
N PRO A 84 -5.01 3.48 -5.06
CA PRO A 84 -3.83 2.95 -5.73
C PRO A 84 -4.17 1.51 -6.10
N VAL A 85 -4.43 1.26 -7.38
CA VAL A 85 -4.65 -0.08 -7.89
C VAL A 85 -3.46 -0.89 -7.39
N LYS A 86 -3.72 -1.97 -6.63
CA LYS A 86 -2.65 -2.89 -6.26
C LYS A 86 -2.01 -3.31 -7.57
N ARG A 87 -0.77 -2.88 -7.80
CA ARG A 87 0.00 -3.23 -8.99
C ARG A 87 -0.11 -4.74 -9.17
N THR A 88 -0.55 -5.17 -10.34
CA THR A 88 -0.67 -6.58 -10.66
C THR A 88 0.72 -7.22 -10.60
N GLN A 89 0.77 -8.55 -10.55
CA GLN A 89 2.05 -9.26 -10.62
C GLN A 89 2.80 -8.92 -11.92
N ASP A 90 2.06 -8.64 -13.00
CA ASP A 90 2.62 -8.24 -14.30
C ASP A 90 3.15 -6.82 -14.28
N ASP A 91 2.46 -5.85 -13.65
CA ASP A 91 2.97 -4.49 -13.49
C ASP A 91 4.28 -4.49 -12.69
N MET A 92 4.31 -5.26 -11.60
CA MET A 92 5.53 -5.42 -10.81
C MET A 92 6.64 -6.09 -11.62
N TRP A 93 6.32 -7.12 -12.41
CA TRP A 93 7.28 -7.78 -13.28
C TRP A 93 7.87 -6.79 -14.30
N ALA A 94 7.03 -5.99 -14.96
CA ALA A 94 7.45 -4.97 -15.91
C ALA A 94 8.38 -3.92 -15.29
N VAL A 95 8.05 -3.40 -14.10
CA VAL A 95 8.90 -2.45 -13.37
C VAL A 95 10.27 -3.06 -13.03
N ASN A 96 10.30 -4.31 -12.55
CA ASN A 96 11.56 -4.97 -12.24
C ASN A 96 12.38 -5.29 -13.50
N MET A 97 11.72 -5.65 -14.61
CA MET A 97 12.39 -5.86 -15.90
C MET A 97 12.98 -4.58 -16.46
N ALA A 98 12.29 -3.44 -16.35
CA ALA A 98 12.84 -2.14 -16.74
C ALA A 98 14.12 -1.83 -15.94
N ALA A 99 14.12 -2.09 -14.63
CA ALA A 99 15.29 -1.91 -13.79
C ALA A 99 16.44 -2.86 -14.17
N ALA A 100 16.13 -4.12 -14.49
CA ALA A 100 17.12 -5.08 -14.96
C ALA A 100 17.74 -4.66 -16.30
N GLN A 101 16.93 -4.15 -17.22
CA GLN A 101 17.39 -3.62 -18.51
C GLN A 101 18.26 -2.38 -18.32
N GLN A 102 17.86 -1.43 -17.49
CA GLN A 102 18.66 -0.23 -17.19
C GLN A 102 20.04 -0.61 -16.61
N PHE A 103 20.07 -1.50 -15.63
CA PHE A 103 21.31 -2.00 -15.06
C PHE A 103 22.15 -2.76 -16.09
N HIS A 104 21.54 -3.60 -16.92
CA HIS A 104 22.24 -4.34 -17.96
C HIS A 104 22.81 -3.41 -19.05
N THR A 105 22.08 -2.38 -19.47
CA THR A 105 22.59 -1.38 -20.42
C THR A 105 23.81 -0.64 -19.86
N ARG A 106 23.82 -0.38 -18.56
CA ARG A 106 24.94 0.32 -17.88
C ARG A 106 26.14 -0.58 -17.62
N GLU A 107 25.92 -1.82 -17.16
CA GLU A 107 26.98 -2.70 -16.63
C GLU A 107 27.29 -3.90 -17.55
N GLY A 108 26.46 -4.15 -18.57
CA GLY A 108 26.57 -5.29 -19.48
C GLY A 108 26.28 -6.66 -18.87
N HIS A 109 25.76 -6.72 -17.64
CA HIS A 109 25.50 -7.97 -16.93
C HIS A 109 24.41 -7.84 -15.86
N LEU A 110 23.86 -8.97 -15.40
CA LEU A 110 22.91 -9.02 -14.25
C LEU A 110 23.54 -9.52 -12.93
N ARG A 111 24.83 -9.25 -12.71
CA ARG A 111 25.53 -9.52 -11.43
C ARG A 111 25.30 -8.39 -10.43
N VAL A 112 24.05 -8.25 -10.01
CA VAL A 112 23.62 -7.18 -9.12
C VAL A 112 23.88 -7.57 -7.64
N PRO A 113 24.59 -6.74 -6.84
CA PRO A 113 24.72 -6.98 -5.41
C PRO A 113 23.36 -7.04 -4.71
N ARG A 114 23.17 -7.96 -3.75
CA ARG A 114 21.85 -8.19 -3.10
C ARG A 114 21.16 -6.94 -2.56
N LYS A 115 21.95 -6.01 -2.00
CA LYS A 115 21.46 -4.76 -1.39
C LYS A 115 21.26 -3.62 -2.39
N HIS A 116 21.60 -3.83 -3.66
CA HIS A 116 21.50 -2.81 -4.70
C HIS A 116 20.04 -2.46 -5.00
N ALA A 117 19.78 -1.16 -5.08
CA ALA A 117 18.54 -0.59 -5.56
C ALA A 117 18.81 0.21 -6.83
N GLU A 118 18.07 -0.11 -7.90
CA GLU A 118 18.11 0.63 -9.16
C GLU A 118 17.03 1.70 -9.13
N HIS A 119 17.36 2.92 -9.54
CA HIS A 119 16.45 4.05 -9.54
C HIS A 119 15.97 4.29 -10.96
N LEU A 120 14.73 3.93 -11.24
CA LEU A 120 14.12 4.20 -12.54
C LEU A 120 13.81 5.69 -12.64
N GLU A 121 14.36 6.33 -13.67
CA GLU A 121 13.95 7.68 -14.09
C GLU A 121 12.52 7.54 -14.63
N MET A 122 11.54 8.13 -13.95
CA MET A 122 10.15 8.05 -14.40
C MET A 122 9.98 8.85 -15.70
N GLY A 123 9.57 8.17 -16.77
CA GLY A 123 8.62 8.73 -17.73
C GLY A 123 7.22 8.65 -17.14
N ASP A 124 6.33 9.60 -17.51
CA ASP A 124 4.96 9.75 -17.02
C ASP A 124 4.20 8.42 -16.90
N GLY A 125 4.17 7.87 -15.69
CA GLY A 125 3.49 6.62 -15.37
C GLY A 125 3.02 6.66 -13.91
N PRO A 126 1.87 6.03 -13.58
CA PRO A 126 1.21 6.22 -12.29
C PRO A 126 2.12 5.81 -11.12
N THR A 127 2.43 6.82 -10.30
CA THR A 127 3.21 6.77 -9.07
C THR A 127 2.49 5.94 -8.02
N GLY A 128 2.90 4.68 -7.89
CA GLY A 128 2.34 3.73 -6.94
C GLY A 128 3.40 3.23 -5.97
N HIS A 129 3.87 4.08 -5.06
CA HIS A 129 4.46 3.61 -3.82
C HIS A 129 3.68 4.16 -2.62
N GLN A 130 3.60 3.31 -1.60
CA GLN A 130 2.81 3.44 -0.38
C GLN A 130 3.26 4.61 0.53
N ASN A 131 4.23 5.40 0.07
CA ASN A 131 4.76 6.59 0.70
C ASN A 131 4.81 7.66 -0.40
N GLY A 132 3.80 8.52 -0.44
CA GLY A 132 3.60 9.54 -1.49
C GLY A 132 4.72 10.58 -1.56
N ALA A 133 5.80 10.24 -2.24
CA ALA A 133 6.81 11.20 -2.69
C ALA A 133 6.98 11.03 -4.20
N ASP A 134 6.71 12.10 -4.95
CA ASP A 134 7.16 12.23 -6.33
C ASP A 134 8.69 12.17 -6.33
N GLY A 135 9.22 11.08 -6.86
CA GLY A 135 10.64 10.78 -6.88
C GLY A 135 10.92 9.48 -7.64
N PRO A 136 12.18 9.24 -8.05
CA PRO A 136 12.55 8.07 -8.84
C PRO A 136 12.13 6.78 -8.14
N VAL A 137 11.58 5.84 -8.91
CA VAL A 137 11.12 4.56 -8.37
C VAL A 137 12.32 3.69 -8.03
N ALA A 138 12.64 3.58 -6.73
CA ALA A 138 13.70 2.72 -6.23
C ALA A 138 13.26 1.24 -6.24
N VAL A 139 13.80 0.48 -7.19
CA VAL A 139 13.56 -0.96 -7.34
C VAL A 139 14.68 -1.72 -6.62
N LYS A 140 14.35 -2.61 -5.66
CA LYS A 140 15.31 -3.49 -4.97
C LYS A 140 15.81 -4.62 -5.88
N LEU A 141 16.46 -4.27 -6.97
CA LEU A 141 16.84 -5.14 -8.07
C LEU A 141 17.66 -6.36 -7.60
N GLY A 142 18.63 -6.16 -6.70
CA GLY A 142 19.46 -7.25 -6.19
C GLY A 142 18.68 -8.29 -5.39
N THR A 143 17.67 -7.85 -4.64
CA THR A 143 16.79 -8.76 -3.89
C THR A 143 15.80 -9.46 -4.82
N TRP A 144 15.28 -8.75 -5.82
CA TRP A 144 14.38 -9.34 -6.80
C TRP A 144 15.07 -10.45 -7.62
N LEU A 145 16.26 -10.19 -8.17
CA LEU A 145 17.03 -11.19 -8.93
C LEU A 145 17.38 -12.43 -8.08
N ASP A 146 17.74 -12.26 -6.80
CA ASP A 146 17.97 -13.38 -5.89
C ASP A 146 16.71 -14.24 -5.69
N ASN A 147 15.55 -13.60 -5.52
CA ASN A 147 14.28 -14.30 -5.38
C ASN A 147 13.87 -15.02 -6.67
N VAL A 148 14.14 -14.42 -7.83
CA VAL A 148 13.88 -15.05 -9.13
C VAL A 148 14.76 -16.28 -9.33
N ARG A 149 16.06 -16.24 -8.99
CA ARG A 149 16.94 -17.42 -9.03
C ARG A 149 16.43 -18.55 -8.15
N LYS A 150 16.06 -18.23 -6.90
CA LYS A 150 15.53 -19.22 -5.94
C LYS A 150 14.22 -19.87 -6.36
N ARG A 151 13.47 -19.25 -7.27
CA ARG A 151 12.17 -19.71 -7.75
C ARG A 151 12.17 -19.93 -9.27
N ALA A 152 13.34 -20.23 -9.83
CA ALA A 152 13.52 -20.45 -11.26
C ALA A 152 12.63 -21.58 -11.80
N ASP A 153 12.36 -22.58 -10.97
CA ASP A 153 11.46 -23.71 -11.22
C ASP A 153 9.99 -23.28 -11.38
N ARG A 154 9.60 -22.13 -10.81
CA ARG A 154 8.23 -21.61 -10.85
C ARG A 154 8.02 -20.52 -11.89
N LEU A 155 9.06 -20.20 -12.67
CA LEU A 155 8.98 -19.14 -13.66
C LEU A 155 8.36 -19.67 -14.95
N SER A 156 7.49 -18.88 -15.57
CA SER A 156 7.00 -19.20 -16.92
C SER A 156 8.15 -19.19 -17.92
N ALA A 157 8.04 -19.98 -18.99
CA ALA A 157 9.05 -20.05 -20.03
C ALA A 157 9.36 -18.67 -20.64
N GLU A 158 8.33 -17.84 -20.83
CA GLU A 158 8.47 -16.47 -21.35
C GLU A 158 9.29 -15.57 -20.41
N ARG A 159 8.93 -15.53 -19.12
CA ARG A 159 9.64 -14.73 -18.13
C ARG A 159 11.09 -15.19 -17.93
N ARG A 160 11.33 -16.50 -18.07
CA ARG A 160 12.68 -17.07 -18.07
C ARG A 160 13.48 -16.59 -19.28
N ALA A 161 12.90 -16.67 -20.48
CA ALA A 161 13.52 -16.22 -21.71
C ALA A 161 13.87 -14.72 -21.69
N GLN A 162 13.01 -13.88 -21.10
CA GLN A 162 13.28 -12.44 -20.92
C GLN A 162 14.54 -12.16 -20.10
N LEU A 163 14.77 -12.93 -19.03
CA LEU A 163 15.97 -12.80 -18.21
C LEU A 163 17.20 -13.44 -18.86
N ASP A 164 17.01 -14.56 -19.57
CA ASP A 164 18.08 -15.18 -20.36
C ASP A 164 18.60 -14.23 -21.45
N ALA A 165 17.73 -13.45 -22.09
CA ALA A 165 18.11 -12.42 -23.07
C ALA A 165 18.98 -11.31 -22.47
N LEU A 166 18.94 -11.10 -21.15
CA LEU A 166 19.81 -10.18 -20.41
C LEU A 166 21.04 -10.89 -19.80
N GLY A 167 21.33 -12.11 -20.22
CA GLY A 167 22.48 -12.88 -19.72
C GLY A 167 22.34 -13.32 -18.26
N MET A 168 21.11 -13.50 -17.77
CA MET A 168 20.87 -13.98 -16.41
C MET A 168 21.52 -15.34 -16.19
N ARG A 169 22.24 -15.45 -15.07
CA ARG A 169 22.74 -16.73 -14.55
C ARG A 169 21.80 -17.19 -13.44
N TRP A 170 21.29 -18.41 -13.60
CA TRP A 170 20.37 -19.07 -12.69
C TRP A 170 21.10 -19.66 -11.50
#